data_AF-A0A845S8Z3-F1
#
_entry.id   AF-A0A845S8Z3-F1
#
_cell.length_a   1.000
_cell.length_b   1.000
_cell.length_c   1.000
_cell.angle_alpha   90.00
_cell.angle_beta   90.00
_cell.angle_gamma   90.00
#
_symmetry.space_group_name_H-M   'P 1'
#
loop_
_entity.id
_entity.type
_entity.pdbx_description
1 polymer ?
#
loop_
_entity_poly.entity_id
_entity_poly.type
_entity_poly.pdbx_seq_one_letter_code
_entity_poly.pdbx_strand_id
1 'polypeptide(L)'
;MIRYLFLLLFICSQSFALEKWIVNTSKSSINFSIPVILAEDVTGNFKKFTGFIEVDRKNFEGVANIIIDINSINTNYDLDYGDLIRSDVFFNISQFPQASIKTKDFLINKDNTAYAFATVNIKGNE
;
A
#
# COMPACT_ATOMS: atom_id res chain seq x y z
N MET A 1 45.46 -32.49 -17.17
CA MET A 1 44.59 -31.39 -17.64
C MET A 1 43.12 -31.61 -17.23
N ILE A 2 42.85 -32.20 -16.05
CA ILE A 2 41.47 -32.46 -15.55
C ILE A 2 41.24 -31.82 -14.15
N ARG A 3 42.31 -31.35 -13.49
CA ARG A 3 42.29 -30.90 -12.08
C ARG A 3 41.75 -29.50 -11.88
N TYR A 4 41.71 -28.68 -12.93
CA TYR A 4 41.10 -27.33 -12.91
C TYR A 4 39.64 -27.32 -13.36
N LEU A 5 39.14 -28.43 -13.93
CA LEU A 5 37.78 -28.52 -14.44
C LEU A 5 36.73 -28.54 -13.32
N PHE A 6 37.12 -28.98 -12.11
CA PHE A 6 36.27 -28.94 -10.92
C PHE A 6 36.28 -27.60 -10.18
N LEU A 7 37.24 -26.70 -10.45
CA LEU A 7 37.35 -25.41 -9.77
C LEU A 7 36.44 -24.32 -10.38
N LEU A 8 35.88 -24.58 -11.57
CA LEU A 8 35.05 -23.63 -12.34
C LEU A 8 33.54 -23.73 -12.07
N LEU A 9 33.09 -24.71 -11.28
CA LEU A 9 31.67 -24.94 -10.98
C LEU A 9 31.20 -24.27 -9.67
N PHE A 10 32.06 -23.52 -8.99
CA PHE A 10 31.72 -22.84 -7.74
C PHE A 10 31.59 -21.32 -7.87
N ILE A 11 31.17 -20.83 -9.04
CA ILE A 11 30.61 -19.48 -9.15
C ILE A 11 29.09 -19.64 -9.02
N CYS A 12 28.64 -20.00 -7.82
CA CYS A 12 27.23 -19.83 -7.46
C CYS A 12 27.02 -18.33 -7.29
N SER A 13 26.64 -17.67 -8.39
CA SER A 13 26.15 -16.30 -8.34
C SER A 13 24.96 -16.27 -7.38
N GLN A 14 25.16 -15.64 -6.22
CA GLN A 14 24.12 -15.38 -5.23
C GLN A 14 23.03 -14.53 -5.90
N SER A 15 22.00 -15.18 -6.42
CA SER A 15 20.80 -14.48 -6.89
C SER A 15 19.98 -14.13 -5.66
N PHE A 16 20.15 -12.92 -5.16
CA PHE A 16 19.26 -12.39 -4.13
C PHE A 16 17.91 -12.10 -4.80
N ALA A 17 16.89 -12.86 -4.43
CA ALA A 17 15.53 -12.61 -4.88
C ALA A 17 14.94 -11.42 -4.12
N LEU A 18 14.21 -10.56 -4.82
CA LEU A 18 13.36 -9.54 -4.20
C LEU A 18 12.38 -10.22 -3.25
N GLU A 19 12.37 -9.79 -1.99
CA GLU A 19 11.52 -10.36 -0.97
C GLU A 19 10.12 -9.74 -1.09
N LYS A 20 9.13 -10.55 -1.51
CA LYS A 20 7.76 -10.07 -1.73
C LYS A 20 6.80 -10.53 -0.63
N TRP A 21 6.15 -9.55 -0.02
CA TRP A 21 5.17 -9.71 1.04
C TRP A 21 3.80 -9.31 0.51
N ILE A 22 2.83 -10.20 0.57
CA ILE A 22 1.45 -9.89 0.18
C ILE A 22 0.67 -9.44 1.41
N VAL A 23 -0.11 -8.37 1.25
CA VAL A 23 -0.97 -7.85 2.32
C VAL A 23 -1.99 -8.90 2.74
N ASN A 24 -2.02 -9.22 4.03
CA ASN A 24 -3.04 -10.07 4.63
C ASN A 24 -4.19 -9.21 5.15
N THR A 25 -5.27 -9.11 4.38
CA THR A 25 -6.44 -8.27 4.69
C THR A 25 -7.15 -8.62 6.00
N SER A 26 -7.03 -9.86 6.49
CA SER A 26 -7.59 -10.25 7.81
C SER A 26 -6.82 -9.67 9.00
N LYS A 27 -5.58 -9.21 8.78
CA LYS A 27 -4.68 -8.65 9.81
C LYS A 27 -4.22 -7.24 9.45
N SER A 28 -4.91 -6.58 8.53
CA SER A 28 -4.58 -5.23 8.08
C SER A 28 -5.85 -4.43 7.98
N SER A 29 -5.75 -3.12 8.15
CA SER A 29 -6.88 -2.21 7.97
C SER A 29 -6.40 -0.89 7.38
N ILE A 30 -7.29 -0.23 6.64
CA ILE A 30 -7.12 1.13 6.16
C ILE A 30 -8.23 1.95 6.80
N ASN A 31 -7.85 2.80 7.75
CA ASN A 31 -8.77 3.65 8.51
C ASN A 31 -8.39 5.11 8.30
N PHE A 32 -9.38 6.00 8.39
CA PHE A 32 -9.19 7.44 8.37
C PHE A 32 -10.04 8.10 9.45
N SER A 33 -9.61 9.29 9.87
CA SER A 33 -10.37 10.19 10.72
C SER A 33 -10.18 11.61 10.21
N ILE A 34 -11.28 12.34 10.06
CA ILE A 34 -11.31 13.73 9.62
C ILE A 34 -11.95 14.55 10.76
N PRO A 35 -11.19 15.44 11.40
CA PRO A 35 -11.70 16.19 12.53
C PRO A 35 -12.75 17.22 12.11
N VAL A 36 -13.83 17.32 12.89
CA VAL A 36 -14.90 18.29 12.66
C VAL A 36 -15.10 19.16 13.91
N ILE A 37 -15.00 20.48 13.74
CA ILE A 37 -15.14 21.42 14.85
C ILE A 37 -16.59 21.39 15.38
N LEU A 38 -16.76 21.18 16.69
CA LEU A 38 -18.06 21.14 17.40
C LEU A 38 -19.00 19.99 17.00
N ALA A 39 -18.50 18.96 16.32
CA ALA A 39 -19.24 17.76 15.98
C ALA A 39 -18.39 16.50 16.25
N GLU A 40 -18.95 15.32 16.01
CA GLU A 40 -18.18 14.09 16.01
C GLU A 40 -17.29 14.04 14.76
N ASP A 41 -16.05 13.57 14.92
CA ASP A 41 -15.12 13.37 13.82
C ASP A 41 -15.71 12.37 12.80
N VAL A 42 -15.47 12.62 11.52
CA VAL A 42 -15.82 11.64 10.49
C VAL A 42 -14.78 10.56 10.51
N THR A 43 -15.16 9.35 10.91
CA THR A 43 -14.29 8.17 10.91
C THR A 43 -14.76 7.19 9.85
N GLY A 44 -13.81 6.49 9.24
CA GLY A 44 -14.15 5.46 8.26
C GLY A 44 -13.04 4.49 7.95
N ASN A 45 -13.40 3.47 7.19
CA ASN A 45 -12.47 2.46 6.71
C ASN A 45 -12.81 2.00 5.29
N PHE A 46 -11.84 1.34 4.65
CA PHE A 46 -12.05 0.61 3.40
C PHE A 46 -11.97 -0.88 3.68
N LYS A 47 -13.08 -1.59 3.48
CA LYS A 47 -13.18 -3.03 3.81
C LYS A 47 -12.47 -3.93 2.79
N LYS A 48 -12.24 -3.44 1.57
CA LYS A 48 -11.61 -4.19 0.48
C LYS A 48 -10.42 -3.43 -0.07
N PHE A 49 -9.26 -4.05 0.05
CA PHE A 49 -8.02 -3.59 -0.53
C PHE A 49 -7.11 -4.79 -0.77
N THR A 50 -6.13 -4.61 -1.65
CA THR A 50 -5.06 -5.59 -1.89
C THR A 50 -3.75 -4.85 -1.99
N GLY A 51 -2.64 -5.55 -1.85
CA GLY A 51 -1.35 -4.92 -2.04
C GLY A 51 -0.19 -5.85 -1.78
N PHE A 52 1.00 -5.32 -2.01
CA PHE A 52 2.24 -6.00 -1.72
C PHE A 52 3.31 -5.01 -1.28
N ILE A 53 4.34 -5.54 -0.64
CA ILE A 53 5.61 -4.86 -0.35
C ILE A 53 6.71 -5.73 -0.94
N GLU A 54 7.56 -5.15 -1.77
CA GLU A 54 8.78 -5.76 -2.28
C GLU A 54 9.97 -5.05 -1.62
N VAL A 55 10.90 -5.80 -1.05
CA VAL A 55 12.08 -5.25 -0.36
C VAL A 55 13.35 -5.81 -1.00
N ASP A 56 14.27 -4.90 -1.32
CA ASP A 56 15.66 -5.20 -1.65
C ASP A 56 16.55 -4.83 -0.46
N ARG A 57 16.88 -5.83 0.36
CA ARG A 57 17.73 -5.64 1.54
C ARG A 57 19.17 -5.26 1.20
N LYS A 58 19.65 -5.56 -0.01
CA LYS A 58 21.02 -5.25 -0.42
C LYS A 58 21.17 -3.75 -0.69
N ASN A 59 20.19 -3.18 -1.38
CA ASN A 59 20.18 -1.78 -1.75
C ASN A 59 19.44 -0.89 -0.72
N PHE A 60 18.84 -1.50 0.31
CA PHE A 60 17.98 -0.83 1.30
C PHE A 60 16.79 -0.11 0.66
N GLU A 61 16.26 -0.69 -0.41
CA GLU A 61 15.13 -0.15 -1.17
C GLU A 61 13.87 -0.97 -0.92
N GLY A 62 12.71 -0.35 -1.10
CA GLY A 62 11.42 -1.01 -0.98
C GLY A 62 10.34 -0.36 -1.83
N VAL A 63 9.42 -1.16 -2.33
CA VAL A 63 8.24 -0.69 -3.04
C VAL A 63 7.01 -1.31 -2.42
N ALA A 64 6.09 -0.47 -1.93
CA ALA A 64 4.75 -0.89 -1.58
C ALA A 64 3.74 -0.38 -2.60
N ASN A 65 2.79 -1.24 -2.95
CA ASN A 65 1.68 -0.92 -3.83
C ASN A 65 0.40 -1.46 -3.22
N ILE A 66 -0.55 -0.57 -2.94
CA ILE A 66 -1.83 -0.87 -2.33
C ILE A 66 -2.92 -0.36 -3.27
N ILE A 67 -3.87 -1.22 -3.61
CA ILE A 67 -5.07 -0.88 -4.38
C ILE A 67 -6.27 -0.98 -3.45
N ILE A 68 -7.08 0.07 -3.42
CA ILE A 68 -8.22 0.23 -2.54
C ILE A 68 -9.48 0.24 -3.41
N ASP A 69 -10.45 -0.62 -3.09
CA ASP A 69 -11.77 -0.57 -3.70
C ASP A 69 -12.61 0.46 -2.95
N ILE A 70 -12.86 1.61 -3.58
CA ILE A 70 -13.57 2.73 -2.97
C ILE A 70 -15.03 2.36 -2.67
N ASN A 71 -15.62 1.42 -3.40
CA ASN A 71 -16.99 0.95 -3.12
C ASN A 71 -17.10 0.30 -1.74
N SER A 72 -15.97 -0.11 -1.15
CA SER A 72 -15.90 -0.71 0.17
C SER A 72 -15.80 0.30 1.32
N ILE A 73 -15.85 1.60 1.02
CA ILE A 73 -15.88 2.64 2.04
C ILE A 73 -17.03 2.44 3.01
N ASN A 74 -16.76 2.67 4.29
CA ASN A 74 -17.74 2.66 5.36
C ASN A 74 -17.39 3.74 6.37
N THR A 75 -18.33 4.62 6.70
CA THR A 75 -18.13 5.70 7.66
C THR A 75 -19.12 5.63 8.82
N ASN A 76 -18.84 6.34 9.93
CA ASN A 76 -19.80 6.54 11.01
C ASN A 76 -21.03 7.36 10.58
N TYR A 77 -20.98 8.02 9.42
CA TYR A 77 -22.04 8.85 8.85
C TYR A 77 -22.74 8.21 7.65
N ASP A 78 -22.53 6.91 7.40
CA ASP A 78 -23.06 6.25 6.20
C ASP A 78 -24.59 6.29 6.10
N LEU A 79 -25.31 6.28 7.23
CA LEU A 79 -26.77 6.35 7.23
C LEU A 79 -27.30 7.70 6.74
N ASP A 80 -26.63 8.79 7.08
CA ASP A 80 -27.09 10.15 6.79
C ASP A 80 -26.49 10.70 5.48
N TYR A 81 -25.23 10.36 5.19
CA TYR A 81 -24.45 10.95 4.10
C TYR A 81 -23.79 9.93 3.17
N GLY A 82 -24.13 8.65 3.29
CA GLY A 82 -23.48 7.58 2.52
C GLY A 82 -23.54 7.78 1.00
N ASP A 83 -24.68 8.24 0.48
CA ASP A 83 -24.85 8.52 -0.96
C ASP A 83 -24.01 9.72 -1.39
N LEU A 84 -24.00 10.79 -0.59
CA LEU A 84 -23.21 11.98 -0.86
C LEU A 84 -21.72 11.65 -0.89
N ILE A 85 -21.21 10.92 0.12
CA ILE A 85 -19.81 10.47 0.20
C ILE A 85 -19.42 9.68 -1.06
N ARG A 86 -20.32 8.85 -1.59
CA ARG A 86 -20.06 8.02 -2.78
C ARG A 86 -20.26 8.78 -4.11
N SER A 87 -20.99 9.88 -4.10
CA SER A 87 -21.30 10.70 -5.27
C SER A 87 -20.09 11.42 -5.87
N ASP A 88 -20.31 12.09 -6.99
CA ASP A 88 -19.33 12.90 -7.72
C ASP A 88 -18.73 14.07 -6.92
N VAL A 89 -19.44 14.53 -5.88
CA VAL A 89 -19.00 15.56 -4.94
C VAL A 89 -17.73 15.15 -4.18
N PHE A 90 -17.65 13.88 -3.77
CA PHE A 90 -16.53 13.35 -3.01
C PHE A 90 -15.76 12.30 -3.83
N PHE A 91 -16.06 11.02 -3.63
CA PHE A 91 -15.25 9.94 -4.21
C PHE A 91 -15.55 9.65 -5.68
N ASN A 92 -16.75 9.99 -6.17
CA ASN A 92 -17.20 9.69 -7.53
C ASN A 92 -17.01 8.22 -7.91
N ILE A 93 -17.57 7.31 -7.10
CA ILE A 93 -17.27 5.86 -7.20
C ILE A 93 -17.61 5.27 -8.57
N SER A 94 -18.60 5.85 -9.25
CA SER A 94 -19.06 5.42 -10.57
C SER A 94 -17.99 5.62 -11.65
N GLN A 95 -17.15 6.67 -11.54
CA GLN A 95 -16.06 6.94 -12.47
C GLN A 95 -14.69 6.49 -11.93
N PHE A 96 -14.52 6.51 -10.61
CA PHE A 96 -13.26 6.22 -9.93
C PHE A 96 -13.46 5.16 -8.84
N PRO A 97 -13.73 3.89 -9.21
CA PRO A 97 -14.01 2.82 -8.25
C PRO A 97 -12.78 2.40 -7.44
N GLN A 98 -11.58 2.88 -7.81
CA GLN A 98 -10.31 2.49 -7.19
C GLN A 98 -9.48 3.72 -6.80
N ALA A 99 -8.79 3.60 -5.67
CA ALA A 99 -7.65 4.43 -5.30
C ALA A 99 -6.39 3.58 -5.17
N SER A 100 -5.23 4.23 -5.18
CA SER A 100 -3.96 3.53 -4.98
C SER A 100 -2.99 4.29 -4.11
N ILE A 101 -2.17 3.57 -3.35
CA ILE A 101 -1.02 4.11 -2.64
C ILE A 101 0.21 3.41 -3.21
N LYS A 102 1.18 4.18 -3.72
CA LYS A 102 2.43 3.68 -4.28
C LYS A 102 3.59 4.40 -3.66
N THR A 103 4.56 3.67 -3.13
CA THR A 103 5.76 4.31 -2.56
C THR A 103 6.69 4.80 -3.65
N LYS A 104 7.25 5.99 -3.44
CA LYS A 104 8.30 6.61 -4.26
C LYS A 104 9.69 6.34 -3.68
N ASP A 105 9.80 6.28 -2.36
CA ASP A 105 11.06 6.10 -1.66
C ASP A 105 10.82 5.42 -0.30
N PHE A 106 11.79 4.63 0.16
CA PHE A 106 11.69 3.78 1.34
C PHE A 106 13.01 3.84 2.12
N LEU A 107 12.98 4.49 3.28
CA LEU A 107 14.13 4.68 4.15
C LEU A 107 14.01 3.75 5.35
N ILE A 108 14.86 2.72 5.41
CA ILE A 108 14.93 1.78 6.53
C ILE A 108 15.91 2.32 7.58
N ASN A 109 15.43 2.51 8.81
CA ASN A 109 16.24 2.93 9.94
C ASN A 109 16.88 1.73 10.66
N LYS A 110 17.93 1.99 11.43
CA LYS A 110 18.69 0.96 12.19
C LYS A 110 17.88 0.31 13.32
N ASP A 111 16.76 0.90 13.72
CA ASP A 111 15.87 0.43 14.79
C ASP A 111 14.70 -0.43 14.27
N ASN A 112 14.80 -0.94 13.03
CA ASN A 112 13.74 -1.66 12.32
C ASN A 112 12.46 -0.85 12.05
N THR A 113 12.51 0.47 12.15
CA THR A 113 11.46 1.33 11.59
C THR A 113 11.76 1.66 10.13
N ALA A 114 10.73 2.04 9.37
CA ALA A 114 10.91 2.52 8.00
C ALA A 114 9.98 3.70 7.72
N TYR A 115 10.50 4.68 7.00
CA TYR A 115 9.71 5.77 6.43
C TYR A 115 9.53 5.50 4.95
N ALA A 116 8.30 5.61 4.46
CA ALA A 116 8.01 5.52 3.03
C ALA A 116 7.36 6.81 2.56
N PHE A 117 7.93 7.44 1.55
CA PHE A 117 7.24 8.48 0.79
C PHE A 117 6.31 7.78 -0.18
N ALA A 118 5.03 8.15 -0.19
CA ALA A 118 4.05 7.55 -1.07
C ALA A 118 3.21 8.59 -1.80
N THR A 119 2.86 8.27 -3.04
CA THR A 119 1.82 8.96 -3.79
C THR A 119 0.50 8.24 -3.58
N VAL A 120 -0.53 9.04 -3.31
CA VAL A 120 -1.89 8.57 -3.11
C VAL A 120 -2.71 9.06 -4.29
N ASN A 121 -3.22 8.13 -5.10
CA ASN A 121 -4.13 8.48 -6.19
C ASN A 121 -5.58 8.34 -5.72
N ILE A 122 -6.35 9.43 -5.74
CA ILE A 122 -7.80 9.45 -5.49
C ILE A 122 -8.47 10.28 -6.58
N LYS A 123 -9.51 9.73 -7.22
CA LYS A 123 -10.24 10.40 -8.30
C LYS A 123 -9.32 10.84 -9.46
N GLY A 124 -8.27 10.06 -9.74
CA GLY A 124 -7.28 10.39 -10.76
C GLY A 124 -6.27 11.47 -10.39
N ASN A 125 -6.33 12.04 -9.19
CA ASN A 125 -5.37 13.03 -8.70
C ASN A 125 -4.30 12.36 -7.84
N GLU A 126 -3.04 12.72 -8.05
CA GLU A 126 -1.85 12.23 -7.32
C GLU A 126 -1.30 13.22 -6.28
#